data_AF-X8AGC7-F1
#
_entry.id   AF-X8AGC7-F1
#
_cell.length_a   1.000
_cell.length_b   1.000
_cell.length_c   1.000
_cell.angle_alpha   90.00
_cell.angle_beta   90.00
_cell.angle_gamma   90.00
#
_symmetry.space_group_name_H-M   'P 1'
#
loop_
_entity.id
_entity.type
_entity.pdbx_description
1 polymer ?
#
loop_
_entity_poly.entity_id
_entity_poly.type
_entity_poly.pdbx_seq_one_letter_code
_entity_poly.pdbx_strand_id
1 'polypeptide(L)'
;MTVTALGLPTLRRRPDGAVLDADAPTAGPLVDTYGRIATDLRVSLTDRCNLRCTYCMPAEGLDWLPTDQLLRPDELTRLLRIAVTRLGITSVRFTGGEPLLARHLEEVVAAAAGLRPGPRSR
;
A
#
# COMPACT_ATOMS: atom_id res chain seq x y z
N MET A 1 -25.15 -6.42 4.69
CA MET A 1 -24.21 -6.67 3.59
C MET A 1 -23.31 -7.80 4.01
N THR A 2 -23.34 -8.93 3.30
CA THR A 2 -22.52 -10.10 3.63
C THR A 2 -21.06 -9.73 3.41
N VAL A 3 -20.28 -9.69 4.49
CA VAL A 3 -18.83 -9.57 4.40
C VAL A 3 -18.34 -10.84 3.73
N THR A 4 -18.11 -10.79 2.42
CA THR A 4 -17.42 -11.87 1.73
C THR A 4 -16.01 -11.87 2.27
N ALA A 5 -15.73 -12.80 3.20
CA ALA A 5 -14.39 -13.03 3.72
C ALA A 5 -13.54 -13.68 2.62
N LEU A 6 -13.18 -12.89 1.60
CA LEU A 6 -11.96 -13.10 0.84
C LEU A 6 -10.85 -12.80 1.83
N GLY A 7 -10.45 -13.79 2.63
CA GLY A 7 -9.41 -13.62 3.64
C GLY A 7 -8.23 -12.85 3.07
N LEU A 8 -7.62 -11.99 3.87
CA LEU A 8 -6.39 -11.30 3.48
C LEU A 8 -5.42 -12.33 2.90
N PRO A 9 -4.76 -12.07 1.77
CA PRO A 9 -3.75 -12.97 1.24
C PRO A 9 -2.73 -13.22 2.35
N THR A 10 -2.72 -14.44 2.88
CA THR A 10 -1.76 -14.83 3.89
C THR A 10 -0.50 -15.24 3.16
N LEU A 11 0.66 -14.74 3.63
CA LEU A 11 1.93 -15.28 3.17
C LEU A 11 1.95 -16.77 3.50
N ARG A 12 2.07 -17.62 2.48
CA ARG A 12 2.21 -19.06 2.70
C ARG A 12 3.51 -19.28 3.47
N ARG A 13 3.43 -19.89 4.65
CA ARG A 13 4.62 -20.27 5.43
C ARG A 13 4.89 -21.76 5.20
N ARG A 14 6.13 -22.13 4.88
CA ARG A 14 6.52 -23.56 4.84
C ARG A 14 6.51 -24.09 6.29
N PRO A 15 6.20 -25.38 6.54
CA PRO A 15 6.26 -25.98 7.87
C PRO A 15 7.60 -25.73 8.60
N ASP A 16 8.66 -25.60 7.82
CA ASP A 16 10.06 -25.44 8.23
C ASP A 16 10.40 -23.98 8.64
N GLY A 17 9.43 -23.07 8.65
CA GLY A 17 9.63 -21.65 8.99
C GLY A 17 10.23 -20.79 7.89
N ALA A 18 10.68 -21.40 6.78
CA ALA A 18 11.10 -20.71 5.58
C ALA A 18 9.92 -20.03 4.87
N VAL A 19 10.11 -18.78 4.45
CA VAL A 19 9.11 -18.03 3.67
C VAL A 19 8.98 -18.73 2.31
N LEU A 20 7.76 -19.18 1.99
CA LEU A 20 7.46 -19.67 0.64
C LEU A 20 7.29 -18.44 -0.23
N ASP A 21 8.22 -18.23 -1.14
CA ASP A 21 7.95 -17.92 -2.55
C ASP A 21 9.31 -17.76 -3.22
N ALA A 22 9.94 -18.89 -3.57
CA ALA A 22 11.13 -18.89 -4.43
C ALA A 22 10.84 -18.20 -5.78
N ASP A 23 9.57 -18.14 -6.16
CA ASP A 23 9.08 -17.53 -7.39
C ASP A 23 8.67 -16.05 -7.22
N ALA A 24 8.74 -15.47 -6.01
CA ALA A 24 8.45 -14.05 -5.84
C ALA A 24 9.53 -13.21 -6.56
N PRO A 25 9.12 -12.25 -7.40
CA PRO A 25 10.08 -11.45 -8.16
C PRO A 25 10.96 -10.64 -7.21
N THR A 26 12.27 -10.88 -7.26
CA THR A 26 13.27 -10.07 -6.55
C THR A 26 13.67 -8.81 -7.32
N ALA A 27 13.32 -8.77 -8.60
CA ALA A 27 13.42 -7.64 -9.51
C ALA A 27 12.21 -7.61 -10.45
N GLY A 28 11.85 -6.42 -10.93
CA GLY A 28 10.70 -6.18 -11.78
C GLY A 28 10.99 -6.39 -13.26
N PRO A 29 9.97 -6.19 -14.11
CA PRO A 29 8.65 -5.66 -13.76
C PRO A 29 7.75 -6.64 -12.97
N LEU A 30 6.82 -6.12 -12.17
CA LEU A 30 5.75 -6.93 -11.58
C LEU A 30 4.72 -7.30 -12.63
N VAL A 31 4.74 -8.56 -13.08
CA VAL A 31 3.82 -9.10 -14.08
C VAL A 31 2.83 -10.03 -13.39
N ASP A 32 1.53 -9.82 -13.62
CA ASP A 32 0.50 -10.72 -13.12
C ASP A 32 0.21 -11.90 -14.06
N THR A 33 -0.67 -12.82 -13.64
CA THR A 33 -1.05 -14.02 -14.43
C THR A 33 -1.76 -13.70 -15.75
N TYR A 34 -2.24 -12.46 -15.93
CA TYR A 34 -2.86 -11.99 -17.17
C TYR A 34 -1.86 -11.24 -18.07
N GLY A 35 -0.58 -11.18 -17.70
CA GLY A 35 0.48 -10.51 -18.46
C GLY A 35 0.51 -8.99 -18.31
N ARG A 36 -0.23 -8.42 -17.35
CA ARG A 36 -0.24 -6.97 -17.10
C ARG A 36 0.95 -6.57 -16.24
N ILE A 37 1.55 -5.41 -16.54
CA ILE A 37 2.64 -4.85 -15.75
C ILE A 37 2.08 -3.83 -14.75
N ALA A 38 2.33 -4.05 -13.46
CA ALA A 38 1.97 -3.08 -12.43
C ALA A 38 3.00 -1.93 -12.40
N THR A 39 2.57 -0.74 -12.82
CA THR A 39 3.39 0.48 -12.81
C THR A 39 2.97 1.51 -11.77
N ASP A 40 1.79 1.33 -11.17
CA ASP A 40 1.13 2.28 -10.29
C ASP A 40 0.95 1.67 -8.90
N LEU A 41 1.43 2.39 -7.89
CA LEU A 41 1.30 2.02 -6.49
C LEU A 41 0.36 2.99 -5.76
N ARG A 42 -0.74 2.46 -5.24
CA ARG A 42 -1.67 3.19 -4.38
C ARG A 42 -1.31 2.92 -2.92
N VAL A 43 -0.98 3.96 -2.17
CA VAL A 43 -0.59 3.87 -0.76
C VAL A 43 -1.69 4.46 0.10
N SER A 44 -2.40 3.61 0.85
CA SER A 44 -3.42 4.04 1.82
C SER A 44 -2.75 4.35 3.16
N LEU A 45 -2.67 5.63 3.53
CA LEU A 45 -1.95 6.10 4.72
C LEU A 45 -2.78 6.04 6.00
N THR A 46 -4.09 6.17 5.87
CA THR A 46 -5.05 6.24 6.97
C THR A 46 -6.38 5.72 6.48
N ASP A 47 -7.18 5.16 7.36
CA ASP A 47 -8.56 4.79 7.11
C ASP A 47 -9.55 5.92 7.49
N ARG A 48 -9.11 6.87 8.32
CA ARG A 48 -9.92 8.01 8.77
C ARG A 48 -10.24 8.99 7.64
N CYS A 49 -11.45 9.51 7.65
CA CYS A 49 -11.92 10.58 6.77
C CYS A 49 -12.73 11.63 7.55
N ASN A 50 -12.60 12.90 7.18
CA ASN A 50 -13.40 14.01 7.72
C ASN A 50 -14.77 14.15 7.02
N LEU A 51 -15.04 13.35 5.98
CA LEU A 51 -16.32 13.31 5.28
C LEU A 51 -17.08 11.99 5.57
N ARG A 52 -18.39 12.00 5.30
CA ARG A 52 -19.32 10.84 5.42
C ARG A 52 -20.12 10.67 4.14
N CYS A 53 -19.41 10.40 3.05
CA CYS A 53 -20.02 10.25 1.73
C CYS A 53 -20.86 8.96 1.69
N THR A 54 -22.14 9.06 1.32
CA THR A 54 -23.08 7.93 1.29
C THR A 54 -22.62 6.72 0.49
N TYR A 55 -21.78 6.91 -0.53
CA TYR A 55 -21.25 5.84 -1.38
C TYR A 55 -19.90 5.27 -0.92
N CYS A 56 -19.26 5.85 0.11
CA CYS A 56 -17.90 5.50 0.52
C CYS A 56 -17.79 5.26 2.03
N MET A 57 -18.30 6.19 2.84
CA MET A 57 -18.23 6.13 4.30
C MET A 57 -19.62 6.34 4.88
N PRO A 58 -20.28 5.26 5.33
CA PRO A 58 -21.64 5.32 5.83
C PRO A 58 -21.74 6.20 7.08
N ALA A 59 -22.95 6.69 7.38
CA ALA A 59 -23.17 7.65 8.47
C ALA A 59 -22.81 7.06 9.84
N GLU A 60 -22.98 5.75 9.98
CA GLU A 60 -22.63 4.97 11.17
C GLU A 60 -21.11 4.86 11.37
N GLY A 61 -20.31 5.24 10.37
CA GLY A 61 -18.85 5.16 10.38
C GLY A 61 -18.32 3.77 10.06
N LEU A 62 -17.01 3.60 10.18
CA LEU A 62 -16.31 2.33 10.08
C LEU A 62 -15.51 2.10 11.36
N ASP A 63 -15.26 0.84 11.70
CA ASP A 63 -14.32 0.48 12.76
C ASP A 63 -12.91 0.85 12.30
N TRP A 64 -12.34 1.87 12.93
CA TRP A 64 -11.00 2.32 12.60
C TRP A 64 -9.96 1.30 13.03
N LEU A 65 -8.96 1.10 12.18
CA LEU A 65 -7.77 0.34 12.48
C LEU A 65 -7.06 0.96 13.69
N PRO A 66 -6.68 0.13 14.67
CA PRO A 66 -5.72 0.51 15.70
C PRO A 66 -4.44 1.06 15.07
N THR A 67 -3.81 2.04 15.75
CA THR A 67 -2.65 2.75 15.18
C THR A 67 -1.45 1.83 14.95
N ASP A 68 -1.30 0.78 15.77
CA ASP A 68 -0.27 -0.25 15.67
C ASP A 68 -0.48 -1.21 14.49
N GLN A 69 -1.65 -1.21 13.86
CA GLN A 69 -1.92 -1.96 12.64
C GLN A 69 -1.67 -1.15 11.36
N LEU A 70 -1.44 0.15 11.48
CA LEU A 70 -1.04 1.00 10.36
C LEU A 70 0.47 0.90 10.15
N LEU A 71 0.89 0.95 8.89
CA LEU A 71 2.32 0.98 8.55
C LEU A 71 2.96 2.25 9.11
N ARG A 72 4.11 2.07 9.74
CA ARG A 72 4.92 3.20 10.20
C ARG A 72 5.60 3.93 9.02
N PRO A 73 6.03 5.19 9.17
CA PRO A 73 6.70 5.95 8.11
C PRO A 73 7.96 5.27 7.56
N ASP A 74 8.74 4.60 8.42
CA ASP A 74 9.92 3.83 8.05
C ASP A 74 9.58 2.63 7.18
N GLU A 75 8.47 1.96 7.48
CA GLU A 75 7.96 0.81 6.73
C GLU A 75 7.45 1.24 5.35
N LEU A 76 6.67 2.33 5.30
CA LEU A 76 6.20 2.94 4.06
C LEU A 76 7.38 3.33 3.16
N THR A 77 8.38 4.02 3.73
CA THR A 77 9.59 4.42 3.00
C THR A 77 10.34 3.21 2.45
N ARG A 78 10.48 2.15 3.27
CA ARG A 78 11.11 0.90 2.83
C ARG A 78 10.37 0.28 1.65
N LEU A 79 9.04 0.19 1.73
CA LEU A 79 8.20 -0.40 0.68
C LEU A 79 8.22 0.43 -0.60
N LEU A 80 8.09 1.76 -0.51
CA LEU A 80 8.20 2.68 -1.64
C LEU A 80 9.53 2.52 -2.38
N ARG A 81 10.64 2.45 -1.63
CA ARG A 81 11.96 2.21 -2.21
C ARG A 81 12.02 0.88 -2.95
N ILE A 82 11.55 -0.22 -2.35
CA ILE A 82 11.55 -1.53 -3.01
C ILE A 82 10.72 -1.48 -4.30
N ALA A 83 9.50 -0.96 -4.19
CA ALA A 83 8.55 -0.85 -5.29
C ALA A 83 9.13 -0.09 -6.49
N VAL A 84 9.70 1.09 -6.25
CA VAL A 84 10.22 1.97 -7.30
C VAL A 84 11.57 1.49 -7.84
N THR A 85 12.50 1.14 -6.96
CA THR A 85 13.90 0.87 -7.37
C THR A 85 14.12 -0.56 -7.86
N ARG A 86 13.27 -1.51 -7.46
CA ARG A 86 13.44 -2.92 -7.82
C ARG A 86 12.31 -3.44 -8.66
N LEU A 87 11.07 -3.05 -8.40
CA LEU A 87 9.88 -3.74 -8.92
C LEU A 87 9.22 -3.05 -10.14
N GLY A 88 9.76 -1.92 -10.58
CA GLY A 88 9.31 -1.24 -11.80
C GLY A 88 8.11 -0.31 -11.61
N ILE A 89 7.78 0.05 -10.37
CA ILE A 89 6.77 1.08 -10.12
C ILE A 89 7.28 2.45 -10.57
N THR A 90 6.47 3.16 -11.35
CA THR A 90 6.82 4.48 -11.92
C THR A 90 5.87 5.59 -11.47
N SER A 91 4.82 5.26 -10.73
CA SER A 91 3.76 6.17 -10.31
C SER A 91 3.31 5.81 -8.90
N VAL A 92 3.25 6.81 -8.02
CA VAL A 92 2.80 6.64 -6.63
C VAL A 92 1.66 7.61 -6.37
N ARG A 93 0.55 7.07 -5.84
CA ARG A 93 -0.62 7.84 -5.41
C ARG A 93 -0.85 7.61 -3.93
N PHE A 94 -0.83 8.69 -3.14
CA PHE A 94 -1.20 8.66 -1.73
C PHE A 94 -2.71 8.80 -1.58
N THR A 95 -3.29 7.91 -0.78
CA THR A 95 -4.72 7.82 -0.53
C THR A 95 -4.97 7.50 0.94
N GLY A 96 -6.22 7.28 1.30
CA GLY A 96 -6.62 6.82 2.62
C GLY A 96 -8.13 6.68 2.67
N GLY A 97 -8.71 7.06 3.80
CA GLY A 97 -9.86 7.95 3.82
C GLY A 97 -9.44 9.33 3.26
N GLU A 98 -9.12 10.27 4.14
CA GLU A 98 -8.56 11.58 3.77
C GLU A 98 -7.04 11.62 4.05
N PRO A 99 -6.17 11.62 3.02
CA PRO A 99 -4.71 11.62 3.18
C PRO A 99 -4.17 12.75 4.06
N LEU A 100 -4.79 13.94 4.01
CA LEU A 100 -4.33 15.11 4.76
C LEU A 100 -4.48 14.94 6.28
N LEU A 101 -5.21 13.92 6.74
CA LEU A 101 -5.29 13.57 8.17
C LEU A 101 -4.09 12.74 8.66
N ALA A 102 -3.27 12.21 7.75
CA ALA A 102 -2.10 11.42 8.12
C ALA A 102 -0.95 12.34 8.59
N ARG A 103 -0.60 12.28 9.88
CA ARG A 103 0.44 13.14 10.50
C ARG A 103 1.82 13.05 9.83
N HIS A 104 2.13 11.92 9.21
CA HIS A 104 3.42 11.63 8.58
C HIS A 104 3.40 11.81 7.05
N LEU A 105 2.36 12.45 6.50
CA LEU A 105 2.21 12.61 5.04
C LEU A 105 3.43 13.29 4.42
N GLU A 106 3.87 14.42 4.98
CA GLU A 106 5.01 15.18 4.44
C GLU A 106 6.30 14.37 4.40
N GLU A 107 6.58 13.61 5.46
CA GLU A 107 7.73 12.70 5.56
C GLU A 107 7.71 11.65 4.45
N VAL A 108 6.57 10.99 4.25
CA VAL A 108 6.42 9.93 3.25
C VAL A 108 6.47 10.49 1.82
N VAL A 109 5.89 11.67 1.58
CA VAL A 109 5.97 12.36 0.29
C VAL A 109 7.41 12.76 -0.03
N ALA A 110 8.13 13.33 0.93
CA ALA A 110 9.54 13.68 0.78
C ALA A 110 10.40 12.43 0.49
N ALA A 111 10.15 11.34 1.21
CA ALA A 111 10.81 10.06 0.97
C ALA A 111 10.57 9.55 -0.46
N ALA A 112 9.33 9.59 -0.96
CA ALA A 112 8.99 9.18 -2.32
C ALA A 112 9.65 10.07 -3.38
N ALA A 113 9.64 11.39 -3.20
CA ALA A 113 10.26 12.35 -4.12
C ALA A 113 11.81 12.21 -4.18
N GLY A 114 12.42 11.74 -3.08
CA GLY A 114 13.85 11.45 -2.99
C GLY A 114 14.29 10.19 -3.74
N LEU A 115 13.37 9.33 -4.18
CA LEU A 115 13.72 8.07 -4.84
C LEU A 115 14.31 8.29 -6.25
N ARG A 116 15.18 7.35 -6.66
CA ARG A 116 15.78 7.32 -8.00
C ARG A 116 15.65 5.90 -8.59
N PRO A 117 15.01 5.74 -9.76
CA PRO A 117 14.30 6.76 -10.54
C PRO A 117 13.14 7.40 -9.76
N GLY A 118 12.80 8.66 -10.06
CA GLY A 118 11.73 9.38 -9.36
C GLY A 118 10.36 8.92 -9.86
N PRO A 119 9.44 8.45 -8.98
CA PRO A 119 8.09 8.13 -9.39
C PRO A 119 7.30 9.40 -9.70
N ARG A 120 6.37 9.33 -10.65
CA ARG A 120 5.42 10.42 -10.91
C ARG A 120 4.39 10.48 -9.79
N SER A 121 4.07 11.68 -9.32
CA SER A 121 2.89 11.94 -8.49
C SER A 121 1.67 12.00 -9.41
N ARG A 122 0.70 11.11 -9.20
CA ARG A 122 -0.57 11.09 -9.94
C ARG A 122 -1.76 11.30 -9.03
#